data_AF-A0A520BGC5-F1
#
_entry.id   AF-A0A520BGC5-F1
#
_cell.length_a   1.000
_cell.length_b   1.000
_cell.length_c   1.000
_cell.angle_alpha   90.00
_cell.angle_beta   90.00
_cell.angle_gamma   90.00
#
_symmetry.space_group_name_H-M   'P 1'
#
loop_
_entity.id
_entity.type
_entity.pdbx_description
1 polymer ?
#
loop_
_entity_poly.entity_id
_entity_poly.type
_entity_poly.pdbx_seq_one_letter_code
_entity_poly.pdbx_strand_id
1 'polypeptide(L)'
;ILMDYLDVNLREILSNKVTFENEEEHLKALVMKTCRLSYTVCNEFIGWDFVRENANSQEFLKHLSDQLEALLLSAYLQLDHFKNNPARKGGLAFLLKASKSIVFSFAFTSVSDSDVRKNFVTFQKELLPYLVKAAL
;
A
#
# COMPACT_ATOMS: atom_id res chain seq x y z
N ILE A 1 -0.12 12.29 16.26
CA ILE A 1 1.17 12.10 15.55
C ILE A 1 1.08 11.04 14.46
N LEU A 2 0.96 9.73 14.75
CA LEU A 2 0.87 8.70 13.68
C LEU A 2 -0.36 8.89 12.78
N MET A 3 -1.53 9.09 13.37
CA MET A 3 -2.77 9.32 12.61
C MET A 3 -2.73 10.64 11.82
N ASP A 4 -2.10 11.69 12.36
CA ASP A 4 -1.92 12.96 11.64
C ASP A 4 -0.92 12.80 10.49
N TYR A 5 0.16 12.04 10.69
CA TYR A 5 1.16 11.75 9.65
C TYR A 5 0.55 10.93 8.52
N LEU A 6 -0.26 9.93 8.86
CA LEU A 6 -1.06 9.16 7.91
C LEU A 6 -2.00 10.11 7.16
N ASP A 7 -2.81 10.91 7.85
CA ASP A 7 -3.82 11.77 7.24
C ASP A 7 -3.19 12.82 6.30
N VAL A 8 -2.03 13.40 6.66
CA VAL A 8 -1.29 14.33 5.78
C VAL A 8 -0.74 13.64 4.54
N ASN A 9 -0.06 12.50 4.69
CA ASN A 9 0.49 11.74 3.55
C ASN A 9 -0.64 11.22 2.64
N LEU A 10 -1.78 10.84 3.22
CA LEU A 10 -2.97 10.40 2.50
C LEU A 10 -3.62 11.54 1.73
N ARG A 11 -3.76 12.72 2.34
CA ARG A 11 -4.24 13.92 1.65
C ARG A 11 -3.31 14.32 0.51
N GLU A 12 -2.01 14.13 0.65
CA GLU A 12 -1.03 14.38 -0.41
C GLU A 12 -1.07 13.33 -1.54
N ILE A 13 -1.41 12.07 -1.22
CA ILE A 13 -1.73 11.03 -2.20
C ILE A 13 -2.98 11.45 -2.99
N LEU A 14 -4.02 11.94 -2.29
CA LEU A 14 -5.30 12.38 -2.86
C LEU A 14 -5.20 13.68 -3.66
N SER A 15 -4.41 14.64 -3.20
CA SER A 15 -4.29 15.97 -3.81
C SER A 15 -3.32 15.99 -4.98
N ASN A 16 -2.52 14.93 -5.18
CA ASN A 16 -1.61 14.81 -6.29
C ASN A 16 -2.40 14.64 -7.60
N LYS A 17 -2.70 15.77 -8.23
CA LYS A 17 -3.17 15.85 -9.63
C LYS A 17 -2.05 15.56 -10.62
N VAL A 18 -1.25 14.53 -10.35
CA VAL A 18 -0.22 14.11 -11.30
C VAL A 18 -0.95 13.53 -12.50
N THR A 19 -0.81 14.18 -13.64
CA THR A 19 -1.21 13.63 -14.94
C THR A 19 -0.24 12.49 -15.26
N PHE A 20 -0.73 11.26 -15.13
CA PHE A 20 0.00 10.06 -15.57
C PHE A 20 -0.29 9.81 -17.05
N GLU A 21 0.71 9.34 -17.79
CA GLU A 21 0.57 9.07 -19.23
C GLU A 21 -0.44 7.95 -19.52
N ASN A 22 -0.57 6.99 -18.60
CA ASN A 22 -1.51 5.89 -18.70
C ASN A 22 -2.02 5.42 -17.32
N GLU A 23 -3.11 4.64 -17.36
CA GLU A 23 -3.79 4.11 -16.17
C GLU A 23 -2.91 3.14 -15.36
N GLU A 24 -2.07 2.34 -16.04
CA GLU A 24 -1.13 1.41 -15.42
C GLU A 24 -0.10 2.13 -14.54
N GLU A 25 0.46 3.22 -15.03
CA GLU A 25 1.41 4.06 -14.30
C GLU A 25 0.75 4.75 -13.12
N HIS A 26 -0.48 5.23 -13.29
CA HIS A 26 -1.24 5.81 -12.20
C HIS A 26 -1.49 4.78 -11.08
N LEU A 27 -1.95 3.57 -11.46
CA LEU A 27 -2.18 2.47 -10.51
C LEU A 27 -0.90 2.10 -9.77
N LYS A 28 0.19 1.92 -10.52
CA LYS A 28 1.49 1.58 -9.96
C LYS A 28 1.99 2.65 -8.99
N ALA A 29 1.84 3.94 -9.33
CA ALA A 29 2.28 5.05 -8.49
C ALA A 29 1.50 5.13 -7.17
N LEU A 30 0.17 4.97 -7.22
CA LEU A 30 -0.70 4.99 -6.05
C LEU A 30 -0.45 3.82 -5.11
N VAL A 31 -0.37 2.60 -5.66
CA VAL A 31 -0.03 1.41 -4.88
C VAL A 31 1.36 1.56 -4.26
N MET A 32 2.33 2.08 -5.00
CA MET A 32 3.67 2.33 -4.45
C MET A 32 3.68 3.33 -3.30
N LYS A 33 2.96 4.45 -3.42
CA LYS A 33 2.87 5.44 -2.33
C LYS A 33 2.28 4.80 -1.07
N THR A 34 1.28 3.95 -1.23
CA THR A 34 0.67 3.21 -0.11
C THR A 34 1.64 2.21 0.50
N CYS A 35 2.25 1.36 -0.32
CA CYS A 35 3.21 0.37 0.15
C CYS A 35 4.37 1.06 0.90
N ARG A 36 4.82 2.23 0.43
CA ARG A 36 5.82 3.06 1.12
C ARG A 36 5.30 3.59 2.45
N LEU A 37 4.07 4.09 2.50
CA LEU A 37 3.47 4.57 3.74
C LEU A 37 3.36 3.44 4.77
N SER A 38 2.89 2.25 4.37
CA SER A 38 2.87 1.06 5.24
C SER A 38 4.26 0.69 5.72
N TYR A 39 5.25 0.68 4.83
CA TYR A 39 6.64 0.43 5.19
C TYR A 39 7.16 1.44 6.20
N THR A 40 6.97 2.74 5.95
CA THR A 40 7.43 3.82 6.83
C THR A 40 6.76 3.75 8.21
N VAL A 41 5.46 3.49 8.26
CA VAL A 41 4.76 3.32 9.54
C VAL A 41 5.32 2.14 10.33
N CYS A 42 5.51 1.00 9.68
CA CYS A 42 6.09 -0.17 10.33
C CYS A 42 7.55 0.03 10.74
N ASN A 43 8.33 0.74 9.93
CA ASN A 43 9.76 0.95 10.15
C ASN A 43 10.05 2.02 11.21
N GLU A 44 9.38 3.18 11.12
CA GLU A 44 9.70 4.37 11.92
C GLU A 44 8.83 4.52 13.16
N PHE A 45 7.58 4.05 13.13
CA PHE A 45 6.63 4.29 14.22
C PHE A 45 6.33 3.04 15.05
N ILE A 46 6.34 1.86 14.44
CA ILE A 46 6.07 0.59 15.14
C ILE A 46 7.38 -0.11 15.51
N GLY A 47 8.31 -0.21 14.57
CA GLY A 47 9.49 -1.09 14.65
C GLY A 47 9.15 -2.52 14.21
N TRP A 48 9.95 -3.09 13.31
CA TRP A 48 9.72 -4.43 12.78
C TRP A 48 9.86 -5.53 13.83
N ASP A 49 10.69 -5.32 14.85
CA ASP A 49 10.83 -6.22 16.01
C ASP A 49 9.52 -6.30 16.81
N PHE A 50 8.89 -5.16 17.09
CA PHE A 50 7.60 -5.13 17.78
C PHE A 50 6.49 -5.82 16.97
N VAL A 51 6.51 -5.63 15.65
CA VAL A 51 5.59 -6.34 14.75
C VAL A 51 5.77 -7.87 14.84
N ARG A 52 7.02 -8.35 14.89
CA ARG A 52 7.32 -9.79 14.95
C ARG A 52 6.97 -10.43 16.27
N GLU A 53 7.25 -9.75 17.39
CA GLU A 53 7.20 -10.37 18.71
C GLU A 53 5.82 -10.25 19.39
N ASN A 54 5.00 -9.29 18.99
CA ASN A 54 3.75 -9.01 19.68
C ASN A 54 2.54 -9.63 18.96
N ALA A 55 1.85 -10.58 19.60
CA ALA A 55 0.63 -11.18 19.03
C ALA A 55 -0.48 -10.15 18.75
N ASN A 56 -0.53 -9.05 19.52
CA ASN A 56 -1.49 -7.96 19.32
C ASN A 56 -1.10 -7.03 18.15
N SER A 57 0.13 -7.15 17.63
CA SER A 57 0.55 -6.39 16.44
C SER A 57 -0.25 -6.80 15.20
N GLN A 58 -0.71 -8.06 15.14
CA GLN A 58 -1.48 -8.55 13.99
C GLN A 58 -2.82 -7.83 13.85
N GLU A 59 -3.52 -7.58 14.95
CA GLU A 59 -4.79 -6.84 14.94
C GLU A 59 -4.58 -5.35 14.61
N PHE A 60 -3.53 -4.74 15.16
CA PHE A 60 -3.15 -3.37 14.83
C PHE A 60 -2.77 -3.21 13.35
N LEU A 61 -1.92 -4.10 12.84
CA LEU A 61 -1.55 -4.13 11.42
C LEU A 61 -2.77 -4.33 10.55
N LYS A 62 -3.71 -5.21 10.95
CA LYS A 62 -4.97 -5.40 10.24
C LYS A 62 -5.83 -4.14 10.23
N HIS A 63 -5.91 -3.40 11.33
CA HIS A 63 -6.63 -2.13 11.36
C HIS A 63 -5.97 -1.05 10.48
N LEU A 64 -4.65 -0.88 10.57
CA LEU A 64 -3.89 0.04 9.71
C LEU A 64 -4.08 -0.33 8.23
N SER A 65 -4.00 -1.62 7.95
CA SER A 65 -4.20 -2.25 6.65
C SER A 65 -5.59 -1.97 6.07
N ASP A 66 -6.63 -2.08 6.87
CA ASP A 66 -8.01 -1.84 6.44
C ASP A 66 -8.29 -0.35 6.25
N GLN A 67 -7.72 0.51 7.10
CA GLN A 67 -7.80 1.96 6.93
C GLN A 67 -7.13 2.42 5.63
N LEU A 68 -5.91 1.96 5.36
CA LEU A 68 -5.20 2.27 4.12
C LEU A 68 -5.97 1.80 2.88
N GLU A 69 -6.58 0.60 2.93
CA GLU A 69 -7.40 0.07 1.84
C GLU A 69 -8.66 0.92 1.61
N ALA A 70 -9.39 1.29 2.67
CA ALA A 70 -10.57 2.13 2.57
C ALA A 70 -10.23 3.52 2.00
N LEU A 71 -9.12 4.10 2.45
CA LEU A 71 -8.64 5.40 2.00
C LEU A 71 -8.19 5.36 0.54
N LEU A 72 -7.49 4.31 0.10
CA LEU A 72 -7.16 4.12 -1.30
C LEU A 72 -8.39 3.95 -2.17
N LEU A 73 -9.32 3.07 -1.78
CA LEU A 73 -10.59 2.93 -2.49
C LEU A 73 -11.30 4.28 -2.60
N SER A 74 -11.27 5.10 -1.56
CA SER A 74 -11.83 6.47 -1.61
C SER A 74 -11.09 7.38 -2.59
N ALA A 75 -9.74 7.32 -2.63
CA ALA A 75 -8.91 8.06 -3.57
C ALA A 75 -9.21 7.69 -5.03
N TYR A 76 -9.31 6.39 -5.28
CA TYR A 76 -9.60 5.85 -6.60
C TYR A 76 -11.02 6.18 -7.09
N LEU A 77 -12.00 6.21 -6.20
CA LEU A 77 -13.38 6.59 -6.55
C LEU A 77 -13.51 8.08 -6.93
N GLN A 78 -12.55 8.92 -6.53
CA GLN A 78 -12.49 10.33 -6.92
C GLN A 78 -11.82 10.57 -8.27
N LEU A 79 -11.18 9.55 -8.86
CA LEU A 79 -10.59 9.65 -10.21
C LEU A 79 -11.69 9.49 -11.26
N ASP A 80 -11.93 10.54 -12.05
CA ASP A 80 -13.00 10.63 -13.05
C ASP A 80 -13.00 9.47 -14.07
N HIS A 81 -11.84 8.88 -14.37
CA HIS A 81 -11.69 7.77 -15.31
C HIS A 81 -12.31 6.44 -14.83
N PHE A 82 -12.45 6.22 -13.52
CA PHE A 82 -12.92 4.94 -12.96
C PHE A 82 -14.39 4.93 -12.57
N LYS A 83 -14.99 6.11 -12.35
CA LYS A 83 -16.39 6.26 -11.96
C LYS A 83 -17.36 5.55 -12.92
N ASN A 84 -16.92 5.30 -14.16
CA ASN A 84 -17.69 4.70 -15.24
C ASN A 84 -17.43 3.20 -15.49
N ASN A 85 -16.55 2.51 -14.74
CA ASN A 85 -16.25 1.09 -14.97
C ASN A 85 -16.29 0.22 -13.69
N PRO A 86 -17.43 -0.41 -13.36
CA PRO A 86 -17.62 -1.21 -12.15
C PRO A 86 -16.72 -2.46 -12.07
N ALA A 87 -16.38 -3.07 -13.21
CA ALA A 87 -15.55 -4.27 -13.27
C ALA A 87 -14.14 -4.02 -12.72
N ARG A 88 -13.64 -2.79 -12.88
CA ARG A 88 -12.30 -2.39 -12.42
C ARG A 88 -12.19 -2.22 -10.90
N LYS A 89 -13.32 -2.05 -10.20
CA LYS A 89 -13.33 -1.99 -8.73
C LYS A 89 -12.84 -3.30 -8.10
N GLY A 90 -13.14 -4.44 -8.74
CA GLY A 90 -12.70 -5.76 -8.28
C GLY A 90 -11.20 -5.97 -8.45
N GLY A 91 -10.65 -5.65 -9.64
CA GLY A 91 -9.21 -5.72 -9.91
C GLY A 91 -8.39 -4.81 -8.99
N LEU A 92 -8.88 -3.61 -8.74
CA LEU A 92 -8.24 -2.68 -7.80
C LEU A 92 -8.26 -3.20 -6.36
N ALA A 93 -9.40 -3.67 -5.87
CA ALA A 93 -9.49 -4.23 -4.52
C ALA A 93 -8.55 -5.43 -4.36
N PHE A 94 -8.45 -6.28 -5.40
CA PHE A 94 -7.46 -7.35 -5.46
C PHE A 94 -6.02 -6.82 -5.38
N LEU A 95 -5.66 -5.84 -6.20
CA LEU A 95 -4.32 -5.25 -6.24
C LEU A 95 -3.89 -4.68 -4.89
N LEU A 96 -4.80 -3.94 -4.25
CA LEU A 96 -4.58 -3.36 -2.93
C LEU A 96 -4.39 -4.45 -1.88
N LYS A 97 -5.29 -5.43 -1.85
CA LYS A 97 -5.22 -6.54 -0.89
C LYS A 97 -3.96 -7.38 -1.06
N ALA A 98 -3.58 -7.71 -2.29
CA ALA A 98 -2.40 -8.49 -2.62
C ALA A 98 -1.11 -7.74 -2.25
N SER A 99 -0.97 -6.49 -2.71
CA SER A 99 0.21 -5.66 -2.44
C SER A 99 0.42 -5.43 -0.95
N LYS A 100 -0.67 -5.20 -0.22
CA LYS A 100 -0.69 -5.04 1.23
C LYS A 100 -0.26 -6.30 1.97
N SER A 101 -0.83 -7.45 1.60
CA SER A 101 -0.47 -8.73 2.20
C SER A 101 1.00 -9.08 2.00
N ILE A 102 1.58 -8.72 0.84
CA ILE A 102 2.99 -8.95 0.54
C ILE A 102 3.88 -8.03 1.40
N VAL A 103 3.57 -6.74 1.51
CA VAL A 103 4.39 -5.82 2.32
C VAL A 103 4.37 -6.20 3.81
N PHE A 104 3.21 -6.62 4.34
CA PHE A 104 3.15 -7.07 5.73
C PHE A 104 3.82 -8.43 5.94
N SER A 105 3.86 -9.32 4.93
CA SER A 105 4.56 -10.60 5.08
C SER A 105 6.06 -10.41 5.28
N PHE A 106 6.65 -9.30 4.79
CA PHE A 106 8.07 -9.01 5.02
C PHE A 106 8.42 -8.87 6.48
N ALA A 107 7.50 -8.41 7.32
CA ALA A 107 7.72 -8.37 8.76
C ALA A 107 7.96 -9.77 9.34
N PHE A 108 7.33 -10.80 8.77
CA PHE A 108 7.39 -12.18 9.28
C PHE A 108 8.43 -13.05 8.58
N THR A 109 8.80 -12.72 7.33
CA THR A 109 9.77 -13.49 6.54
C THR A 109 11.20 -12.94 6.61
N SER A 110 11.39 -11.75 7.18
CA SER A 110 12.70 -11.09 7.26
C SER A 110 13.32 -11.25 8.65
N VAL A 111 14.63 -11.47 8.69
CA VAL A 111 15.38 -11.63 9.95
C VAL A 111 15.89 -10.27 10.46
N SER A 112 16.11 -9.31 9.57
CA SER A 112 16.53 -7.95 9.90
C SER A 112 15.76 -6.87 9.12
N ASP A 113 15.79 -5.63 9.60
CA ASP A 113 15.27 -4.45 8.89
C ASP A 113 15.88 -4.29 7.49
N SER A 114 17.17 -4.64 7.35
CA SER A 114 17.86 -4.66 6.06
C SER A 114 17.21 -5.64 5.08
N ASP A 115 16.75 -6.80 5.58
CA ASP A 115 16.08 -7.79 4.74
C ASP A 115 14.67 -7.35 4.36
N VAL A 116 13.94 -6.69 5.27
CA VAL A 116 12.65 -6.07 4.96
C VAL A 116 12.81 -5.05 3.84
N ARG A 117 13.84 -4.20 3.92
CA ARG A 117 14.15 -3.22 2.87
C ARG A 117 14.48 -3.87 1.53
N LYS A 118 15.30 -4.93 1.52
CA LYS A 118 15.61 -5.68 0.29
C LYS A 118 14.35 -6.28 -0.34
N ASN A 119 13.52 -6.94 0.47
CA ASN A 119 12.27 -7.53 0.03
C ASN A 119 11.31 -6.49 -0.53
N PHE A 120 11.24 -5.30 0.09
CA PHE A 120 10.44 -4.19 -0.41
C PHE A 120 10.94 -3.67 -1.77
N VAL A 121 12.25 -3.52 -1.95
CA VAL A 121 12.85 -3.10 -3.24
C VAL A 121 12.60 -4.15 -4.33
N THR A 122 12.75 -5.44 -4.00
CA THR A 122 12.46 -6.55 -4.93
C THR A 122 10.97 -6.55 -5.32
N PHE A 123 10.06 -6.38 -4.36
CA PHE A 123 8.64 -6.27 -4.65
C PHE A 123 8.31 -5.12 -5.61
N GLN A 124 8.88 -3.94 -5.35
CA GLN A 124 8.67 -2.78 -6.21
C GLN A 124 9.12 -3.02 -7.66
N LYS A 125 10.26 -3.70 -7.84
CA LYS A 125 10.86 -3.92 -9.16
C LYS A 125 10.25 -5.09 -9.90
N GLU A 126 9.99 -6.18 -9.20
CA GLU A 126 9.71 -7.47 -9.81
C GLU A 126 8.23 -7.87 -9.69
N LEU A 127 7.61 -7.76 -8.52
CA LEU A 127 6.24 -8.27 -8.31
C LEU A 127 5.15 -7.26 -8.67
N LEU A 128 5.32 -6.01 -8.25
CA LEU A 128 4.29 -4.99 -8.44
C LEU A 128 3.88 -4.80 -9.91
N PRO A 129 4.80 -4.73 -10.90
CA PRO A 129 4.41 -4.58 -12.30
C PRO A 129 3.46 -5.69 -12.79
N TYR A 130 3.68 -6.94 -12.37
CA TYR A 130 2.79 -8.05 -12.75
C TYR A 130 1.45 -7.99 -12.03
N LEU A 131 1.43 -7.57 -10.76
CA LEU A 131 0.18 -7.40 -10.01
C LEU A 131 -0.69 -6.31 -10.63
N VAL A 132 -0.10 -5.19 -11.04
CA VAL A 132 -0.82 -4.11 -11.72
C VAL A 132 -1.40 -4.61 -13.04
N LYS A 133 -0.61 -5.35 -13.85
CA LYS A 133 -1.09 -5.95 -15.10
C LYS A 133 -2.21 -6.97 -14.91
N ALA A 134 -2.20 -7.72 -13.81
CA ALA A 134 -3.25 -8.69 -13.50
C ALA A 134 -4.55 -8.03 -12.98
N ALA A 135 -4.47 -6.77 -12.56
CA ALA A 135 -5.59 -6.00 -12.01
C ALA A 135 -6.30 -5.09 -13.03
N LEU A 136 -5.67 -4.88 -14.19
CA LEU A 136 -6.19 -4.14 -15.35
C LEU A 136 -6.96 -5.05 -16.30
#